data_AF-G4Z9H7-F1
#
_entry.id   AF-G4Z9H7-F1
#
_cell.length_a   1.000
_cell.length_b   1.000
_cell.length_c   1.000
_cell.angle_alpha   90.00
_cell.angle_beta   90.00
_cell.angle_gamma   90.00
#
_symmetry.space_group_name_H-M   'P 1'
#
loop_
_entity.id
_entity.type
_entity.pdbx_description
1 polymer ?
#
loop_
_entity_poly.entity_id
_entity_poly.type
_entity_poly.pdbx_seq_one_letter_code
_entity_poly.pdbx_strand_id
1 'polypeptide(L)' 'AKGVHPIQEELRCQYPSKRCENPRGVKRNGELHNFCEFHRTKANFNQRRLEHKRKYQQEPP' A
#
# COMPACT_ATOMS: atom_id res chain seq x y z
N ALA A 1 15.28 -32.38 7.21
CA ALA A 1 15.81 -31.04 6.85
C ALA A 1 14.61 -30.14 6.51
N LYS A 2 14.38 -29.07 7.27
CA LYS A 2 13.24 -28.15 7.03
C LYS A 2 13.62 -27.18 5.91
N GLY A 3 13.09 -27.44 4.72
CA GLY A 3 13.28 -26.61 3.53
C GLY A 3 12.55 -25.28 3.66
N VAL A 4 13.29 -24.21 3.35
CA VAL A 4 12.90 -22.82 3.17
C VAL A 4 11.43 -22.65 2.72
N HIS A 5 10.58 -22.10 3.58
CA HIS A 5 9.27 -21.61 3.15
C HIS A 5 9.51 -20.39 2.25
N PRO A 6 9.17 -20.43 0.95
CA PRO A 6 9.17 -19.22 0.15
C PRO A 6 8.24 -18.23 0.84
N ILE A 7 8.66 -16.97 0.98
CA ILE A 7 7.81 -15.89 1.47
C ILE A 7 6.49 -16.01 0.71
N GLN A 8 5.45 -16.52 1.39
CA GLN A 8 4.17 -16.89 0.79
C GLN A 8 3.70 -15.70 -0.03
N GLU A 9 3.33 -15.88 -1.29
CA GLU A 9 2.94 -14.78 -2.19
C GLU A 9 1.82 -13.95 -1.53
N GLU A 10 1.00 -14.60 -0.71
CA GLU A 10 -0.02 -13.99 0.13
C GLU A 10 0.53 -12.98 1.13
N LEU A 11 1.77 -13.10 1.64
CA LEU A 11 2.36 -12.17 2.60
C LEU A 11 3.05 -10.98 1.95
N ARG A 12 3.13 -10.94 0.61
CA ARG A 12 3.79 -9.86 -0.13
C ARG A 12 2.82 -8.72 -0.46
N CYS A 13 3.39 -7.54 -0.63
CA CYS A 13 2.68 -6.35 -1.07
C CYS A 13 1.99 -6.58 -2.42
N GLN A 14 0.67 -6.37 -2.46
CA GLN A 14 -0.17 -6.53 -3.64
C GLN A 14 -0.19 -5.28 -4.53
N TYR A 15 0.98 -4.64 -4.72
CA TYR A 15 1.04 -3.42 -5.54
C TYR A 15 0.85 -3.78 -7.03
N PRO A 16 -0.16 -3.22 -7.73
CA PRO A 16 -0.63 -3.77 -9.00
C PRO A 16 0.29 -3.46 -10.19
N SER A 17 1.09 -2.39 -10.13
CA SER A 17 1.88 -1.94 -11.29
C SER A 17 3.23 -2.67 -11.41
N LYS A 18 3.91 -2.92 -10.30
CA LYS A 18 5.19 -3.65 -10.28
C LYS A 18 5.19 -4.61 -9.11
N ARG A 19 5.65 -5.85 -9.35
CA ARG A 19 5.83 -6.84 -8.28
C ARG A 19 6.70 -6.26 -7.17
N CYS A 20 6.16 -6.24 -5.96
CA CYS A 20 6.81 -5.73 -4.78
C CYS A 20 7.13 -6.89 -3.84
N GLU A 21 8.40 -7.04 -3.49
CA GLU A 21 8.85 -8.14 -2.63
C GLU A 21 8.77 -7.84 -1.14
N ASN A 22 8.43 -6.59 -0.78
CA ASN A 22 8.25 -6.20 0.60
C ASN A 22 7.03 -6.90 1.20
N PRO A 23 7.08 -7.29 2.49
CA PRO A 23 5.95 -7.87 3.18
C PRO A 23 4.80 -6.85 3.31
N ARG A 24 3.58 -7.36 3.43
CA ARG A 24 2.40 -6.57 3.76
C ARG A 24 2.61 -5.84 5.10
N GLY A 25 2.21 -4.57 5.15
CA GLY A 25 2.24 -3.79 6.39
C GLY A 25 1.25 -4.36 7.41
N VAL A 26 1.43 -4.03 8.68
CA VAL A 26 0.58 -4.53 9.77
C VAL A 26 -0.24 -3.37 10.33
N LYS A 27 -1.56 -3.53 10.36
CA LYS A 27 -2.48 -2.60 11.01
C LYS A 27 -2.30 -2.68 12.53
N ARG A 28 -2.78 -1.65 13.25
CA ARG A 28 -2.77 -1.64 14.73
C ARG A 28 -3.54 -2.81 15.37
N ASN A 29 -4.53 -3.36 14.66
CA ASN A 29 -5.31 -4.52 15.10
C ASN A 29 -4.62 -5.87 14.80
N GLY A 30 -3.41 -5.86 14.24
CA GLY A 30 -2.65 -7.08 13.89
C GLY A 30 -2.97 -7.65 12.50
N GLU A 31 -3.96 -7.12 11.78
CA GLU A 31 -4.25 -7.58 10.41
C GLU A 31 -3.26 -7.03 9.39
N LEU A 32 -3.07 -7.76 8.29
CA LEU A 32 -2.23 -7.29 7.19
C LEU A 32 -2.96 -6.27 6.31
N HIS A 33 -2.23 -5.21 5.92
CA HIS A 33 -2.60 -4.32 4.83
C HIS A 33 -2.45 -5.02 3.48
N ASN A 34 -3.11 -4.53 2.42
CA ASN A 34 -2.86 -5.05 1.07
C ASN A 34 -1.46 -4.66 0.53
N PHE A 35 -0.91 -3.55 1.03
CA PHE A 35 0.38 -3.01 0.62
C PHE A 35 1.42 -3.10 1.75
N CYS A 36 2.70 -3.05 1.38
CA CYS A 36 3.78 -2.76 2.32
C CYS A 36 3.69 -1.32 2.83
N GLU A 37 4.39 -1.00 3.92
CA GLU A 37 4.38 0.34 4.52
C GLU A 37 4.82 1.44 3.54
N PHE A 38 5.80 1.13 2.68
CA PHE A 38 6.27 2.06 1.65
C PHE A 38 5.13 2.44 0.68
N HIS A 39 4.48 1.44 0.09
CA HIS A 39 3.39 1.68 -0.87
C HIS A 39 2.14 2.25 -0.20
N ARG A 40 1.84 1.87 1.04
CA ARG A 40 0.76 2.46 1.84
C ARG A 40 0.97 3.96 2.03
N THR A 41 2.17 4.37 2.42
CA THR A 41 2.51 5.79 2.59
C THR A 41 2.40 6.56 1.28
N LYS A 42 2.88 5.98 0.17
CA LYS A 42 2.77 6.57 -1.17
C LYS A 42 1.31 6.70 -1.63
N ALA A 43 0.49 5.68 -1.39
CA ALA A 43 -0.94 5.71 -1.71
C ALA A 43 -1.66 6.83 -0.93
N ASN A 44 -1.39 6.95 0.37
CA ASN A 44 -1.94 8.02 1.22
C ASN A 44 -1.53 9.41 0.72
N PHE A 45 -0.25 9.59 0.35
CA PHE A 45 0.22 10.86 -0.21
C PHE A 45 -0.49 11.19 -1.52
N ASN A 46 -0.63 10.22 -2.43
CA ASN A 46 -1.30 10.44 -3.70
C ASN A 46 -2.80 10.72 -3.53
N GLN A 47 -3.45 10.04 -2.58
CA GLN A 47 -4.85 10.29 -2.21
C GLN A 47 -5.02 11.75 -1.75
N ARG A 48 -4.22 12.21 -0.78
CA ARG A 48 -4.28 13.59 -0.28
C ARG A 48 -4.04 14.62 -1.39
N ARG A 49 -3.09 14.35 -2.28
CA ARG A 49 -2.81 15.21 -3.44
C ARG A 49 -4.00 15.29 -4.39
N LEU A 50 -4.67 14.16 -4.66
CA LEU A 50 -5.85 14.13 -5.52
C LEU A 50 -7.05 14.83 -4.88
N GLU A 51 -7.26 14.61 -3.58
CA GLU A 51 -8.30 15.29 -2.80
C GLU A 51 -8.08 16.81 -2.78
N HIS A 52 -6.85 17.26 -2.57
CA HIS A 52 -6.48 18.68 -2.65
C HIS A 52 -6.83 19.24 -4.04
N LYS A 53 -6.33 18.63 -5.12
CA LYS A 53 -6.68 19.06 -6.49
C LYS A 53 -8.20 19.14 -6.73
N ARG A 54 -8.96 18.14 -6.27
CA ARG A 54 -10.42 18.13 -6.41
C ARG A 54 -11.11 19.27 -5.66
N LYS A 55 -10.58 19.69 -4.51
CA LYS A 55 -11.13 20.83 -3.75
C LYS A 55 -10.94 22.14 -4.53
N TYR A 56 -9.72 22.43 -4.99
CA TYR A 56 -9.46 23.66 -5.75
C TYR A 56 -10.13 23.71 -7.12
N GLN A 57 -10.45 22.56 -7.72
CA GLN A 57 -11.23 22.50 -8.96
C GLN A 57 -12.75 22.67 -8.75
N GLN A 58 -13.23 22.54 -7.52
CA GLN A 58 -14.66 22.68 -7.18
C GLN A 58 -14.99 24.04 -6.53
N GLU A 59 -13.99 24.86 -6.21
CA GLU A 59 -14.21 26.25 -5.83
C GLU A 59 -14.70 27.01 -7.07
N PRO A 60 -15.86 27.70 -7.01
CA PRO A 60 -16.27 28.62 -8.06
C PRO A 60 -15.21 29.72 -8.25
N PRO A 61 -15.07 30.29 -9.46
CA PRO A 61 -14.09 31.35 -9.76
C PRO A 61 -14.18 32.55 -8.83
#